data_AF-A0A1S4C9Z0-F1
#
_entry.id   AF-A0A1S4C9Z0-F1
#
_cell.length_a   1.000
_cell.length_b   1.000
_cell.length_c   1.000
_cell.angle_alpha   90.00
_cell.angle_beta   90.00
_cell.angle_gamma   90.00
#
_symmetry.space_group_name_H-M   'P 1'
#
loop_
_entity.id
_entity.type
_entity.pdbx_description
1 polymer ?
#
loop_
_entity_poly.entity_id
_entity_poly.type
_entity_poly.pdbx_seq_one_letter_code
_entity_poly.pdbx_strand_id
1 'polypeptide(L)'
;MKHYSVMHKFQFRVKRSSARSYWLICVSENCTWHFKATSINDSAMFKVRNFDNQHTCSLMDNTSIQRKPTAMVVGSMVIPKYSDPKTIYTPKDIQLDMLSEHDVNLTYMQAWRAKEKALQFLRGYPVDSYNKLPSYLYILEKTYLGSVVRLKKTEDDCFLYVFVVICTSISGWEYCRPVVVVDGTFLKSSYRRIMLIASTMDAAGTILPLAYAVIDSENDALWK
;
A
#
# COMPACT_ATOMS: atom_id res chain seq x y z
N MET A 1 -10.15 -4.72 17.78
CA MET A 1 -11.13 -3.87 18.48
C MET A 1 -11.61 -2.66 17.69
N LYS A 2 -10.77 -1.76 17.14
CA LYS A 2 -11.28 -0.61 16.35
C LYS A 2 -12.09 -1.03 15.11
N HIS A 3 -11.67 -2.09 14.41
CA HIS A 3 -12.46 -2.69 13.32
C HIS A 3 -13.81 -3.21 13.82
N TYR A 4 -13.79 -3.96 14.92
CA TYR A 4 -14.96 -4.52 15.57
C TYR A 4 -16.01 -3.47 15.93
N SER A 5 -15.58 -2.33 16.48
CA SER A 5 -16.49 -1.24 16.90
C SER A 5 -17.17 -0.54 15.73
N VAL A 6 -16.49 -0.41 14.58
CA VAL A 6 -17.11 0.13 13.36
C VAL A 6 -18.16 -0.83 12.83
N MET A 7 -17.84 -2.13 12.75
CA MET A 7 -18.76 -3.17 12.27
C MET A 7 -20.03 -3.29 13.12
N HIS A 8 -19.90 -3.12 14.43
CA HIS A 8 -21.02 -3.21 15.38
C HIS A 8 -21.57 -1.83 15.79
N LYS A 9 -21.20 -0.77 15.05
CA LYS A 9 -21.75 0.60 15.17
C LYS A 9 -21.73 1.17 16.59
N PHE A 10 -20.65 0.98 17.34
CA PHE A 10 -20.50 1.55 18.70
C PHE A 10 -19.15 2.23 18.89
N GLN A 11 -19.02 2.99 19.98
CA GLN A 11 -17.76 3.64 20.36
C GLN A 11 -17.25 3.16 21.72
N PHE A 12 -15.93 3.06 21.84
CA PHE A 12 -15.27 2.76 23.09
C PHE A 12 -14.18 3.78 23.43
N ARG A 13 -13.85 3.87 24.71
CA ARG A 13 -12.68 4.59 25.22
C ARG A 13 -11.73 3.63 25.94
N VAL A 14 -10.46 3.99 25.94
CA VAL A 14 -9.43 3.26 26.69
C VAL A 14 -9.55 3.68 28.15
N LYS A 15 -9.95 2.74 29.02
CA LYS A 15 -9.96 2.94 30.48
C LYS A 15 -8.58 2.67 31.08
N ARG A 16 -7.84 1.71 30.52
CA ARG A 16 -6.47 1.38 30.94
C ARG A 16 -5.64 0.87 29.75
N SER A 17 -4.41 1.37 29.63
CA SER A 17 -3.43 0.84 28.68
C SER A 17 -2.06 0.85 29.33
N SER A 18 -1.48 -0.33 29.52
CA SER A 18 -0.12 -0.53 30.03
C SER A 18 0.47 -1.82 29.47
N ALA A 19 1.77 -2.05 29.70
CA ALA A 19 2.44 -3.29 29.32
C ALA A 19 1.76 -4.55 29.90
N ARG A 20 1.03 -4.43 31.02
CA ARG A 20 0.37 -5.55 31.70
C ARG A 20 -1.12 -5.69 31.42
N SER A 21 -1.80 -4.59 31.09
CA SER A 21 -3.26 -4.56 31.04
C SER A 21 -3.77 -3.62 29.96
N TYR A 22 -4.79 -4.09 29.25
CA TYR A 22 -5.55 -3.30 28.29
C TYR A 22 -7.04 -3.43 28.58
N TRP A 23 -7.72 -2.33 28.85
CA TRP A 23 -9.13 -2.29 29.21
C TRP A 23 -9.87 -1.22 28.42
N LEU A 24 -10.87 -1.67 27.67
CA LEU A 24 -11.79 -0.84 26.89
C LEU A 24 -13.18 -0.91 27.52
N ILE A 25 -13.86 0.22 27.52
CA ILE A 25 -15.27 0.35 27.94
C ILE A 25 -16.03 1.15 26.88
N CYS A 26 -17.35 0.99 26.83
CA CYS A 26 -18.18 1.84 25.99
C CYS A 26 -18.02 3.31 26.39
N VAL A 27 -18.28 4.22 25.44
CA VAL A 27 -18.30 5.66 25.71
C VAL A 27 -19.52 6.06 26.55
N SER A 28 -20.67 5.40 26.33
CA SER A 28 -21.89 5.64 27.10
C SER A 28 -21.68 5.28 28.58
N GLU A 29 -22.17 6.15 29.46
CA GLU A 29 -22.11 5.94 30.90
C GLU A 29 -22.97 4.75 31.30
N ASN A 30 -22.50 3.97 32.28
CA ASN A 30 -23.19 2.78 32.79
C ASN A 30 -23.47 1.67 31.77
N CYS A 31 -22.86 1.73 30.58
CA CYS A 31 -22.90 0.62 29.63
C CYS A 31 -22.09 -0.58 30.15
N THR A 32 -22.66 -1.78 30.07
CA THR A 32 -22.02 -3.03 30.49
C THR A 32 -20.89 -3.48 29.54
N TRP A 33 -20.90 -3.03 28.29
CA TRP A 33 -19.91 -3.46 27.30
C TRP A 33 -18.49 -3.10 27.75
N HIS A 34 -17.64 -4.12 27.77
CA HIS A 34 -16.22 -3.93 28.05
C HIS A 34 -15.36 -5.07 27.50
N PHE A 35 -14.10 -4.73 27.23
CA PHE A 35 -13.09 -5.69 26.80
C PHE A 35 -11.85 -5.54 27.68
N LYS A 36 -11.43 -6.63 28.32
CA LYS A 36 -10.25 -6.67 29.19
C LYS A 36 -9.28 -7.75 28.73
N ALA A 37 -8.04 -7.35 28.49
CA ALA A 37 -6.94 -8.24 28.18
C ALA A 37 -5.75 -7.96 29.11
N THR A 38 -4.97 -9.01 29.40
CA THR A 38 -3.75 -8.92 30.22
C THR A 38 -2.59 -9.59 29.52
N SER A 39 -1.37 -9.08 29.74
CA SER A 39 -0.16 -9.71 29.24
C SER A 39 -0.01 -11.15 29.76
N ILE A 40 0.54 -12.02 28.91
CA ILE A 40 0.94 -13.38 29.26
C ILE A 40 2.40 -13.32 29.70
N ASN A 41 2.69 -13.67 30.95
CA ASN A 41 4.06 -13.75 31.49
C ASN A 41 4.90 -12.48 31.24
N ASP A 42 4.30 -11.29 31.38
CA ASP A 42 4.94 -9.99 31.10
C ASP A 42 5.53 -9.87 29.68
N SER A 43 5.03 -10.65 28.71
CA SER A 43 5.38 -10.55 27.29
C SER A 43 4.53 -9.51 26.53
N ALA A 44 4.86 -9.29 25.25
CA ALA A 44 4.06 -8.48 24.34
C ALA A 44 2.72 -9.14 23.94
N MET A 45 2.50 -10.42 24.28
CA MET A 45 1.27 -11.14 23.97
C MET A 45 0.22 -10.90 25.05
N PHE A 46 -1.00 -10.59 24.62
CA PHE A 46 -2.14 -10.39 25.52
C PHE A 46 -3.15 -11.51 25.36
N LYS A 47 -3.67 -12.02 26.48
CA LYS A 47 -4.85 -12.89 26.50
C LYS A 47 -6.09 -12.12 26.91
N VAL A 48 -7.20 -12.39 26.25
CA VAL A 48 -8.52 -11.87 26.64
C VAL A 48 -8.91 -12.53 27.96
N ARG A 49 -9.22 -11.71 28.97
CA ARG A 49 -9.62 -12.15 30.31
C ARG A 49 -11.11 -12.06 30.52
N ASN A 50 -11.70 -10.98 30.02
CA ASN A 50 -13.12 -10.74 30.11
C ASN A 50 -13.56 -9.97 28.87
N PHE A 51 -14.66 -10.39 28.28
CA PHE A 51 -15.29 -9.70 27.16
C PHE A 51 -16.80 -9.82 27.32
N ASP A 52 -17.42 -8.71 27.68
CA ASP A 52 -18.87 -8.57 27.68
C ASP A 52 -19.27 -7.83 26.42
N ASN A 53 -20.00 -8.53 25.55
CA ASN A 53 -20.46 -7.99 24.28
C ASN A 53 -21.85 -7.34 24.37
N GLN A 54 -22.53 -7.42 25.51
CA GLN A 54 -23.84 -6.81 25.66
C GLN A 54 -23.71 -5.31 25.88
N HIS A 55 -24.47 -4.55 25.10
CA HIS A 55 -24.65 -3.11 25.28
C HIS A 55 -26.00 -2.86 25.97
N THR A 56 -25.97 -2.24 27.16
CA THR A 56 -27.15 -1.68 27.81
C THR A 56 -27.45 -0.25 27.37
N CYS A 57 -26.55 0.37 26.60
CA CYS A 57 -26.72 1.72 26.07
C CYS A 57 -27.50 1.70 24.75
N SER A 58 -28.33 2.73 24.54
CA SER A 58 -28.92 3.00 23.23
C SER A 58 -27.83 3.36 22.23
N LEU A 59 -27.79 2.69 21.07
CA LEU A 59 -26.85 3.01 19.97
C LEU A 59 -26.98 4.48 19.48
N MET A 60 -28.09 5.14 19.83
CA MET A 60 -28.45 6.50 19.44
C MET A 60 -28.19 7.58 20.50
N ASP A 61 -27.55 7.27 21.64
CA ASP A 61 -27.18 8.33 22.58
C ASP A 61 -26.12 9.24 21.93
N ASN A 62 -26.63 10.35 21.42
CA ASN A 62 -25.97 11.43 20.71
C ASN A 62 -24.90 12.11 21.60
N THR A 63 -23.82 11.41 21.94
CA THR A 63 -22.58 12.10 22.27
C THR A 63 -22.08 12.71 20.97
N SER A 64 -22.18 14.04 20.87
CA SER A 64 -21.82 14.96 19.79
C SER A 64 -20.39 14.83 19.23
N ILE A 65 -19.66 13.78 19.59
CA ILE A 65 -18.32 13.45 19.13
C ILE A 65 -18.32 12.00 18.68
N GLN A 66 -18.88 11.71 17.51
CA GLN A 66 -18.58 10.45 16.85
C GLN A 66 -17.08 10.44 16.51
N ARG A 67 -16.28 9.68 17.26
CA ARG A 67 -14.88 9.41 16.89
C ARG A 67 -14.85 8.73 15.54
N LYS A 68 -14.54 9.51 14.50
CA LYS A 68 -14.40 8.99 13.14
C LYS A 68 -13.31 7.91 13.12
N PRO A 69 -13.53 6.79 12.40
CA PRO A 69 -12.52 5.76 12.30
C PRO A 69 -11.27 6.34 11.65
N THR A 70 -10.11 5.92 12.17
CA THR A 70 -8.82 6.32 11.60
C THR A 70 -8.68 5.76 10.19
N ALA A 71 -7.97 6.47 9.31
CA ALA A 71 -7.67 6.00 7.95
C ALA A 71 -7.08 4.58 7.90
N MET A 72 -6.33 4.18 8.94
CA MET A 72 -5.81 2.83 9.10
C MET A 72 -6.91 1.75 9.21
N VAL A 73 -8.00 2.04 9.92
CA VAL A 73 -9.11 1.10 10.14
C VAL A 73 -9.91 0.95 8.85
N VAL A 74 -10.32 2.08 8.27
CA VAL A 74 -11.04 2.09 6.98
C VAL A 74 -10.18 1.44 5.89
N GLY A 75 -8.89 1.81 5.82
CA GLY A 75 -7.94 1.25 4.86
C GLY A 75 -7.81 -0.26 4.98
N SER A 76 -7.81 -0.81 6.20
CA SER A 76 -7.78 -2.27 6.40
C SER A 76 -9.07 -2.97 5.95
N MET A 77 -10.23 -2.31 6.06
CA MET A 77 -11.53 -2.86 5.66
C MET A 77 -11.66 -2.97 4.14
N VAL A 78 -11.10 -2.02 3.41
CA VAL A 78 -11.25 -1.93 1.96
C VAL A 78 -10.11 -2.60 1.17
N ILE A 79 -9.15 -3.26 1.83
CA ILE A 79 -8.07 -4.01 1.16
C ILE A 79 -8.62 -4.95 0.07
N PRO A 80 -9.68 -5.76 0.31
CA PRO A 80 -10.18 -6.69 -0.70
C PRO A 80 -10.63 -6.00 -2.00
N LYS A 81 -11.09 -4.75 -1.93
CA LYS A 81 -11.53 -3.96 -3.09
C LYS A 81 -10.35 -3.53 -4.00
N TYR A 82 -9.10 -3.66 -3.51
CA TYR A 82 -7.87 -3.32 -4.22
C TYR A 82 -7.04 -4.55 -4.66
N SER A 83 -7.50 -5.77 -4.35
CA SER A 83 -6.77 -7.00 -4.67
C SER A 83 -6.66 -7.25 -6.17
N ASP A 84 -7.70 -6.91 -6.94
CA ASP A 84 -7.66 -6.97 -8.40
C ASP A 84 -7.19 -5.61 -8.99
N PRO A 85 -6.03 -5.56 -9.68
CA PRO A 85 -5.53 -4.34 -10.30
C PRO A 85 -6.46 -3.73 -11.35
N LYS A 86 -7.38 -4.51 -11.94
CA LYS A 86 -8.36 -4.02 -12.93
C LYS A 86 -9.53 -3.32 -12.28
N THR A 87 -9.78 -3.54 -11.00
CA THR A 87 -10.88 -2.91 -10.27
C THR A 87 -10.56 -1.45 -9.98
N ILE A 88 -11.38 -0.54 -10.49
CA ILE A 88 -11.28 0.90 -10.20
C ILE A 88 -12.12 1.20 -8.96
N TYR A 89 -11.46 1.27 -7.80
CA TYR A 89 -12.09 1.63 -6.54
C TYR A 89 -11.56 2.98 -6.04
N THR A 90 -12.42 4.00 -6.10
CA THR A 90 -12.07 5.41 -5.87
C THR A 90 -12.32 5.85 -4.42
N PRO A 91 -11.74 6.98 -3.98
CA PRO A 91 -12.09 7.55 -2.67
C PRO A 91 -13.58 7.87 -2.52
N LYS A 92 -14.29 8.20 -3.62
CA LYS A 92 -15.74 8.42 -3.55
C LYS A 92 -16.50 7.13 -3.26
N ASP A 93 -16.07 6.02 -3.86
CA ASP A 93 -16.66 4.70 -3.59
C ASP A 93 -16.45 4.30 -2.12
N ILE A 94 -15.27 4.58 -1.56
CA ILE A 94 -15.02 4.42 -0.12
C ILE A 94 -15.99 5.25 0.72
N GLN A 95 -16.28 6.51 0.33
CA GLN A 95 -17.25 7.33 1.08
C GLN A 95 -18.65 6.73 1.03
N LEU A 96 -19.08 6.23 -0.14
CA LEU A 96 -20.40 5.63 -0.34
C LEU A 96 -20.55 4.33 0.43
N ASP A 97 -19.60 3.40 0.28
CA ASP A 97 -19.62 2.09 0.95
C ASP A 97 -19.55 2.25 2.48
N MET A 98 -18.69 3.16 2.97
CA MET A 98 -18.59 3.40 4.41
C MET A 98 -19.86 4.03 5.01
N LEU A 99 -20.56 4.85 4.22
CA LEU A 99 -21.84 5.41 4.64
C LEU A 99 -22.95 4.35 4.61
N SER A 100 -23.05 3.57 3.54
CA SER A 100 -24.14 2.60 3.35
C SER A 100 -24.01 1.36 4.23
N GLU A 101 -22.79 0.82 4.41
CA GLU A 101 -22.56 -0.43 5.14
C GLU A 101 -22.36 -0.18 6.64
N HIS A 102 -21.85 1.00 7.03
CA HIS A 102 -21.36 1.25 8.38
C HIS A 102 -21.83 2.56 9.02
N ASP A 103 -22.68 3.36 8.34
CA ASP A 103 -23.13 4.68 8.81
C ASP A 103 -21.97 5.65 9.13
N VAL A 104 -20.81 5.47 8.48
CA VAL A 104 -19.62 6.30 8.70
C VAL A 104 -19.51 7.36 7.61
N ASN A 105 -19.81 8.61 7.96
CA ASN A 105 -19.62 9.74 7.05
C ASN A 105 -18.16 10.23 7.02
N LEU A 106 -17.45 9.89 5.94
CA LEU A 106 -16.07 10.29 5.67
C LEU A 106 -16.00 11.52 4.78
N THR A 107 -15.04 12.42 5.06
CA THR A 107 -14.64 13.43 4.06
C THR A 107 -13.82 12.77 2.94
N TYR A 108 -13.74 13.43 1.79
CA TYR A 108 -12.94 12.95 0.66
C TYR A 108 -11.49 12.69 1.07
N MET A 109 -10.87 13.60 1.84
CA MET A 109 -9.49 13.43 2.31
C MET A 109 -9.33 12.25 3.28
N GLN A 110 -10.34 11.92 4.08
CA GLN A 110 -10.31 10.73 4.94
C GLN A 110 -10.38 9.45 4.11
N ALA A 111 -11.25 9.41 3.12
CA ALA A 111 -11.35 8.29 2.19
C ALA A 111 -10.09 8.12 1.33
N TRP A 112 -9.50 9.22 0.86
CA TRP A 112 -8.23 9.20 0.13
C TRP A 112 -7.09 8.65 1.01
N ARG A 113 -6.96 9.11 2.26
CA ARG A 113 -5.98 8.56 3.20
C ARG A 113 -6.23 7.08 3.50
N ALA A 114 -7.49 6.65 3.56
CA ALA A 114 -7.85 5.24 3.75
C ALA A 114 -7.43 4.39 2.55
N LYS A 115 -7.67 4.87 1.32
CA LYS A 115 -7.16 4.27 0.09
C LYS A 115 -5.64 4.12 0.12
N GLU A 116 -4.91 5.17 0.46
CA GLU A 116 -3.45 5.11 0.55
C GLU A 116 -2.99 4.06 1.57
N LYS A 117 -3.69 3.94 2.71
CA LYS A 117 -3.40 2.89 3.70
C LYS A 117 -3.72 1.49 3.19
N ALA A 118 -4.82 1.31 2.48
CA ALA A 118 -5.17 0.02 1.87
C ALA A 118 -4.10 -0.42 0.87
N LEU A 119 -3.68 0.48 -0.02
CA LEU A 119 -2.61 0.22 -0.99
C LEU A 119 -1.28 -0.06 -0.31
N GLN A 120 -0.96 0.66 0.77
CA GLN A 120 0.25 0.44 1.55
C GLN A 120 0.25 -0.93 2.25
N PHE A 121 -0.91 -1.39 2.76
CA PHE A 121 -1.03 -2.73 3.33
C PHE A 121 -0.85 -3.82 2.28
N LEU A 122 -1.37 -3.61 1.07
CA LEU A 122 -1.32 -4.57 -0.02
C LEU A 122 0.07 -4.65 -0.68
N ARG A 123 0.70 -3.50 -0.91
CA ARG A 123 1.93 -3.37 -1.72
C ARG A 123 3.19 -3.14 -0.88
N GLY A 124 3.04 -2.90 0.42
CA GLY A 124 4.14 -2.46 1.28
C GLY A 124 4.51 -0.99 1.07
N TYR A 125 5.64 -0.58 1.64
CA TYR A 125 6.16 0.76 1.44
C TYR A 125 7.01 0.83 0.17
N PRO A 126 6.89 1.89 -0.63
CA PRO A 126 7.75 2.10 -1.79
C PRO A 126 9.26 2.04 -1.46
N VAL A 127 9.69 2.53 -0.29
CA VAL A 127 11.09 2.47 0.16
C VAL A 127 11.59 1.03 0.28
N ASP A 128 10.75 0.11 0.77
CA ASP A 128 11.12 -1.31 0.92
C ASP A 128 11.32 -1.96 -0.45
N SER A 129 10.55 -1.55 -1.46
CA SER A 129 10.70 -2.03 -2.83
C SER A 129 12.01 -1.57 -3.45
N TYR A 130 12.42 -0.31 -3.27
CA TYR A 130 13.71 0.18 -3.74
C TYR A 130 14.88 -0.48 -3.02
N ASN A 131 14.75 -0.77 -1.72
CA ASN A 131 15.78 -1.48 -0.94
C ASN A 131 16.00 -2.92 -1.43
N LYS A 132 14.99 -3.56 -2.05
CA LYS A 132 15.11 -4.89 -2.65
C LYS A 132 15.71 -4.88 -4.06
N LEU A 133 15.75 -3.71 -4.71
CA LEU A 133 16.18 -3.57 -6.09
C LEU A 133 17.61 -4.11 -6.33
N PRO A 134 18.63 -3.80 -5.50
CA PRO A 134 19.99 -4.33 -5.72
C PRO A 134 20.03 -5.86 -5.75
N SER A 135 19.34 -6.52 -4.82
CA SER A 135 19.29 -7.99 -4.77
C SER A 135 18.54 -8.58 -5.97
N TYR A 136 17.46 -7.94 -6.39
CA TYR A 136 16.71 -8.33 -7.60
C TYR A 136 17.59 -8.24 -8.85
N LEU A 137 18.30 -7.13 -9.03
CA LEU A 137 19.18 -6.88 -10.17
C LEU A 137 20.35 -7.88 -10.20
N TYR A 138 20.94 -8.17 -9.03
CA TYR A 138 21.97 -9.20 -8.91
C TYR A 138 21.49 -10.57 -9.40
N ILE A 139 20.29 -11.00 -8.97
CA ILE A 139 19.70 -12.28 -9.40
C ILE A 139 19.41 -12.25 -10.90
N LEU A 140 18.92 -11.13 -11.43
CA LEU A 140 18.64 -10.95 -12.85
C LEU A 140 19.91 -11.14 -13.70
N GLU A 141 21.01 -10.48 -13.35
CA GLU A 141 22.30 -10.63 -14.05
C GLU A 141 22.86 -12.06 -13.97
N LYS A 142 22.68 -12.73 -12.81
CA LYS A 142 23.13 -14.11 -12.63
C LYS A 142 22.31 -15.11 -13.42
N THR A 143 21.01 -14.86 -13.57
CA THR A 143 20.08 -15.75 -14.27
C THR A 143 20.20 -15.61 -15.78
N TYR A 144 20.37 -14.37 -16.26
CA TYR A 144 20.45 -14.03 -17.67
C TYR A 144 21.84 -13.51 -18.00
N LEU A 145 22.82 -14.42 -18.06
CA LEU A 145 24.20 -14.08 -18.41
C LEU A 145 24.26 -13.32 -19.75
N GLY A 146 25.00 -12.21 -19.77
CA GLY A 146 25.07 -11.29 -20.91
C GLY A 146 24.05 -10.15 -20.86
N SER A 147 23.17 -10.11 -19.86
CA SER A 147 22.31 -8.94 -19.62
C SER A 147 23.14 -7.75 -19.15
N VAL A 148 22.68 -6.54 -19.45
CA VAL A 148 23.31 -5.29 -19.00
C VAL A 148 22.41 -4.66 -17.96
N VAL A 149 22.90 -4.57 -16.74
CA VAL A 149 22.21 -3.88 -15.65
C VAL A 149 23.10 -2.76 -15.11
N ARG A 150 22.52 -1.58 -14.92
CA ARG A 150 23.18 -0.45 -14.28
C ARG A 150 22.29 0.12 -13.21
N LEU A 151 22.75 0.07 -11.96
CA LEU A 151 22.12 0.75 -10.84
C LEU A 151 23.02 1.92 -10.42
N LYS A 152 22.48 3.13 -10.45
CA LYS A 152 23.16 4.30 -9.90
C LYS A 152 22.51 4.74 -8.61
N LYS A 153 23.35 5.07 -7.64
CA LYS A 153 22.97 5.65 -6.36
C LYS A 153 23.75 6.94 -6.10
N THR A 154 23.23 7.78 -5.21
CA THR A 154 23.96 8.92 -4.65
C THR A 154 25.09 8.45 -3.73
N GLU A 155 25.90 9.39 -3.25
CA GLU A 155 26.93 9.13 -2.22
C GLU A 155 26.30 8.60 -0.91
N ASP A 156 25.11 9.08 -0.56
CA ASP A 156 24.32 8.62 0.60
C ASP A 156 23.57 7.28 0.36
N ASP A 157 23.93 6.51 -0.66
CA ASP A 157 23.30 5.25 -1.06
C ASP A 157 21.81 5.35 -1.46
N CYS A 158 21.32 6.55 -1.80
CA CYS A 158 19.95 6.75 -2.28
C CYS A 158 19.82 6.37 -3.76
N PHE A 159 18.71 5.73 -4.14
CA PHE A 159 18.40 5.37 -5.53
C PHE A 159 18.34 6.61 -6.44
N LEU A 160 19.11 6.60 -7.54
CA LEU A 160 19.04 7.62 -8.60
C LEU A 160 18.38 7.07 -9.86
N TYR A 161 18.91 6.00 -10.44
CA TYR A 161 18.27 5.36 -11.57
C TYR A 161 18.72 3.92 -11.72
N VAL A 162 17.89 3.16 -12.44
CA VAL A 162 18.25 1.82 -12.92
C VAL A 162 18.02 1.75 -14.42
N PHE A 163 18.89 1.05 -15.11
CA PHE A 163 18.77 0.68 -16.51
C PHE A 163 18.98 -0.83 -16.65
N VAL A 164 18.11 -1.50 -17.41
CA VAL A 164 18.13 -2.95 -17.60
C VAL A 164 17.90 -3.28 -19.06
N VAL A 165 18.78 -4.12 -19.61
CA VAL A 165 18.65 -4.80 -20.90
C VAL A 165 18.90 -6.27 -20.67
N ILE A 166 17.94 -7.13 -21.02
CA ILE A 166 18.07 -8.57 -20.83
C ILE A 166 18.79 -9.17 -22.05
N CYS A 167 19.65 -10.18 -21.85
CA CYS A 167 20.42 -10.80 -22.93
C CYS A 167 19.54 -11.31 -24.09
N THR A 168 18.35 -11.81 -23.79
CA THR A 168 17.38 -12.24 -24.82
C THR A 168 16.94 -11.08 -25.72
N SER A 169 16.79 -9.87 -25.18
CA SER A 169 16.47 -8.68 -25.95
C SER A 169 17.65 -8.22 -26.80
N ILE A 170 18.89 -8.37 -26.28
CA ILE A 170 20.12 -8.05 -27.01
C ILE A 170 20.26 -8.99 -28.22
N SER A 171 20.12 -10.30 -28.01
CA SER A 171 20.17 -11.28 -29.10
C SER A 171 18.99 -11.14 -30.05
N GLY A 172 17.78 -10.84 -29.56
CA GLY A 172 16.59 -10.69 -30.40
C GLY A 172 16.64 -9.49 -31.35
N TRP A 173 17.45 -8.47 -31.04
CA TRP A 173 17.55 -7.24 -31.85
C TRP A 173 17.97 -7.51 -33.30
N GLU A 174 18.85 -8.48 -33.55
CA GLU A 174 19.34 -8.77 -34.91
C GLU A 174 18.24 -9.26 -35.86
N TYR A 175 17.13 -9.75 -35.31
CA TYR A 175 15.97 -10.23 -36.05
C TYR A 175 14.83 -9.20 -36.12
N CYS A 176 15.05 -8.01 -35.56
CA CYS A 176 14.06 -6.94 -35.52
C CYS A 176 14.31 -5.88 -36.61
N ARG A 177 13.30 -5.05 -36.84
CA ARG A 177 13.44 -3.87 -37.69
C ARG A 177 14.44 -2.91 -37.04
N PRO A 178 15.29 -2.21 -37.81
CA PRO A 178 16.28 -1.26 -37.28
C PRO A 178 15.62 0.08 -36.86
N VAL A 179 14.54 -0.01 -36.09
CA VAL A 179 13.77 1.10 -35.57
C VAL A 179 13.55 0.86 -34.08
N VAL A 180 13.97 1.83 -33.26
CA VAL A 180 13.74 1.82 -31.82
C VAL A 180 12.79 2.97 -31.50
N VAL A 181 11.77 2.66 -30.69
CA VAL A 181 10.85 3.64 -30.12
C VAL A 181 11.07 3.64 -28.62
N VAL A 182 11.21 4.82 -28.04
CA VAL A 182 11.30 5.01 -26.59
C VAL A 182 10.06 5.76 -26.14
N ASP A 183 9.36 5.20 -25.16
CA ASP A 183 8.21 5.84 -24.52
C ASP A 183 8.42 5.91 -23.00
N GLY A 184 7.83 6.92 -22.38
CA GLY A 184 7.97 7.22 -20.97
C GLY A 184 6.63 7.31 -20.26
N THR A 185 6.54 6.69 -19.09
CA THR A 185 5.34 6.77 -18.25
C THR A 185 5.67 7.14 -16.81
N PHE A 186 4.84 7.98 -16.20
CA PHE A 186 5.00 8.37 -14.80
C PHE A 186 4.57 7.23 -13.87
N LEU A 187 5.46 6.82 -12.98
CA LEU A 187 5.14 5.84 -11.95
C LEU A 187 4.24 6.48 -10.89
N LYS A 188 3.11 5.83 -10.61
CA LYS A 188 2.17 6.22 -9.54
C LYS A 188 2.75 5.87 -8.18
N SER A 189 3.72 6.67 -7.72
CA SER A 189 4.35 6.57 -6.41
C SER A 189 4.64 7.96 -5.83
N SER A 190 4.89 8.03 -4.52
CA SER A 190 5.30 9.26 -3.85
C SER A 190 6.61 9.85 -4.40
N TYR A 191 7.46 9.02 -5.03
CA TYR A 191 8.77 9.41 -5.56
C TYR A 191 8.74 9.96 -6.99
N ARG A 192 7.56 9.96 -7.65
CA ARG A 192 7.33 10.57 -8.98
C ARG A 192 8.38 10.21 -10.04
N ARG A 193 8.90 8.98 -10.02
CA ARG A 193 9.85 8.48 -11.01
C ARG A 193 9.17 8.29 -12.38
N ILE A 194 9.98 8.28 -13.43
CA ILE A 194 9.57 7.98 -14.80
C ILE A 194 10.13 6.61 -15.16
N MET A 195 9.28 5.75 -15.72
CA MET A 195 9.71 4.51 -16.34
C MET A 195 9.81 4.73 -17.85
N LEU A 196 11.01 4.58 -18.39
CA LEU A 196 11.26 4.59 -19.83
C LEU A 196 11.31 3.14 -20.33
N ILE A 197 10.73 2.89 -21.49
CA ILE A 197 10.82 1.60 -22.17
C ILE A 197 11.27 1.86 -23.61
N ALA A 198 12.39 1.25 -24.00
CA ALA A 198 12.80 1.16 -25.39
C ALA A 198 12.26 -0.14 -25.97
N SER A 199 11.60 -0.07 -27.11
CA SER A 199 11.04 -1.23 -27.81
C SER A 199 11.30 -1.14 -29.31
N THR A 200 11.21 -2.29 -29.97
CA THR A 200 11.25 -2.41 -31.42
C THR A 200 10.12 -3.31 -31.91
N MET A 201 10.06 -3.54 -33.22
CA MET A 201 9.15 -4.51 -33.83
C MET A 201 9.94 -5.54 -34.61
N ASP A 202 9.52 -6.80 -34.52
CA ASP A 202 10.05 -7.85 -35.37
C ASP A 202 9.55 -7.72 -36.83
N ALA A 203 9.97 -8.65 -37.69
CA ALA A 203 9.51 -8.68 -39.08
C ALA A 203 7.97 -8.83 -39.19
N ALA A 204 7.35 -9.56 -38.26
CA ALA A 204 5.91 -9.82 -38.18
C ALA A 204 5.11 -8.65 -37.58
N GLY A 205 5.76 -7.61 -37.07
CA GLY A 205 5.11 -6.45 -36.45
C GLY A 205 4.80 -6.62 -34.96
N THR A 206 5.32 -7.65 -34.31
CA THR A 206 5.19 -7.84 -32.85
C THR A 206 6.18 -6.96 -32.10
N ILE A 207 5.72 -6.29 -31.05
CA ILE A 207 6.58 -5.43 -30.22
C ILE A 207 7.52 -6.29 -29.37
N LEU A 208 8.82 -6.04 -29.50
CA LEU A 208 9.86 -6.60 -28.63
C LEU A 208 10.40 -5.49 -27.70
N PRO A 209 10.21 -5.61 -26.38
CA PRO A 209 10.87 -4.74 -25.42
C PRO A 209 12.39 -4.98 -25.43
N LEU A 210 13.15 -3.90 -25.62
CA LEU A 210 14.61 -3.94 -25.64
C LEU A 210 15.22 -3.66 -24.27
N ALA A 211 14.81 -2.53 -23.68
CA ALA A 211 15.36 -2.05 -22.44
C ALA A 211 14.29 -1.30 -21.63
N TYR A 212 14.48 -1.25 -20.32
CA TYR A 212 13.73 -0.31 -19.49
C TYR A 212 14.65 0.43 -18.52
N ALA A 213 14.23 1.63 -18.16
CA ALA A 213 14.88 2.44 -17.15
C ALA A 213 13.87 2.99 -16.16
N VAL A 214 14.27 3.17 -14.91
CA VAL A 214 13.52 3.99 -13.94
C VAL A 214 14.41 5.15 -13.55
N ILE A 215 13.96 6.37 -13.82
CA ILE A 215 14.71 7.61 -13.68
C ILE A 215 13.93 8.67 -12.90
N ASP A 216 14.63 9.72 -12.47
CA ASP A 216 14.06 10.80 -11.65
C ASP A 216 13.38 11.88 -12.50
N SER A 217 13.91 12.14 -13.68
CA SER A 217 13.45 13.17 -14.62
C SER A 217 14.05 12.90 -16.00
N GLU A 218 13.38 13.26 -17.08
CA GLU A 218 14.00 13.31 -18.40
C GLU A 218 15.00 14.47 -18.45
N ASN A 219 16.31 14.17 -18.43
CA ASN A 219 17.35 15.17 -18.60
C ASN A 219 18.47 14.62 -19.50
N ASP A 220 19.18 15.51 -20.20
CA ASP A 220 20.23 15.15 -21.18
C ASP A 220 21.36 14.30 -20.59
N ALA A 221 21.60 14.40 -19.28
CA ALA A 221 22.61 13.61 -18.59
C ALA A 221 22.19 12.15 -18.36
N LEU A 222 20.89 11.87 -18.26
CA LEU A 222 20.33 10.52 -18.07
C LEU A 222 20.12 9.76 -19.39
N TRP A 223 20.22 10.45 -20.53
CA TRP A 223 20.19 9.84 -21.86
C TRP A 223 21.56 9.31 -22.32
N LYS A 224 22.66 9.68 -21.65
CA LYS A 224 24.03 9.21 -21.93
C LYS A 224 24.38 7.96 -21.12
#